data_AF-A0A7H4PZH1-F1
#
_entry.id   AF-A0A7H4PZH1-F1
#
_cell.length_a   1.000
_cell.length_b   1.000
_cell.length_c   1.000
_cell.angle_alpha   90.00
_cell.angle_beta   90.00
_cell.angle_gamma   90.00
#
_symmetry.space_group_name_H-M   'P 1'
#
loop_
_entity.id
_entity.type
_entity.pdbx_description
1 polymer ?
#
loop_
_entity_poly.entity_id
_entity_poly.type
_entity_poly.pdbx_seq_one_letter_code
_entity_poly.pdbx_strand_id
1 'polypeptide(L)'
;MDRRAFMTHSVLLAAACAPPAFAHAMRTRGTLAVYDSTLAEGRALAEHAARSGLPAFDTGEDIGALWYATLAPHVVQKGGLLIGVTRRSDYFVLTQFIAHTMGAVALQQDISRSLASTQTSHFVIDCAIRPRDVTRKRRNARGEA
;
A
#
# COMPACT_ATOMS: atom_id res chain seq x y z
N MET A 1 -16.38 -25.62 28.72
CA MET A 1 -15.65 -24.44 28.21
C MET A 1 -15.41 -24.63 26.72
N ASP A 2 -16.19 -23.95 25.89
CA ASP A 2 -16.22 -24.14 24.44
C ASP A 2 -15.11 -23.37 23.73
N ARG A 3 -14.06 -24.09 23.34
CA ARG A 3 -12.92 -23.61 22.54
C ARG A 3 -13.31 -22.99 21.18
N ARG A 4 -14.50 -23.29 20.66
CA ARG A 4 -14.98 -22.76 19.36
C ARG A 4 -15.49 -21.32 19.46
N ALA A 5 -16.12 -20.93 20.56
CA ALA A 5 -16.65 -19.57 20.73
C ALA A 5 -15.53 -18.51 20.80
N PHE A 6 -14.37 -18.88 21.34
CA PHE A 6 -13.22 -17.97 21.43
C PHE A 6 -12.51 -17.75 20.09
N MET A 7 -12.51 -18.74 19.19
CA MET A 7 -11.91 -18.60 17.85
C MET A 7 -12.79 -17.77 16.90
N THR A 8 -14.10 -17.74 17.11
CA THR A 8 -15.01 -16.97 16.26
C THR A 8 -15.03 -15.47 16.59
N HIS A 9 -14.73 -15.09 17.84
CA HIS A 9 -14.74 -13.68 18.26
C HIS A 9 -13.44 -12.92 17.95
N SER A 10 -12.30 -13.61 17.80
CA SER A 10 -11.01 -12.97 17.49
C SER A 10 -10.82 -12.65 16.00
N VAL A 11 -11.53 -13.36 15.10
CA VAL A 11 -11.47 -13.07 13.65
C VAL A 11 -12.22 -11.78 13.29
N LEU A 12 -13.27 -11.42 14.04
CA LEU A 12 -14.08 -10.22 13.78
C LEU A 12 -13.42 -8.92 14.25
N LEU A 13 -12.43 -8.96 15.14
CA LEU A 13 -11.72 -7.77 15.62
C LEU A 13 -10.41 -7.47 14.86
N ALA A 14 -9.96 -8.36 13.98
CA ALA A 14 -8.81 -8.10 13.11
C ALA A 14 -9.13 -7.15 11.94
N ALA A 15 -10.41 -6.90 11.67
CA ALA A 15 -10.86 -6.03 10.57
C ALA A 15 -10.89 -4.52 10.92
N ALA A 16 -10.69 -4.14 12.19
CA ALA A 16 -10.91 -2.75 12.63
C ALA A 16 -9.63 -1.91 12.81
N CYS A 17 -8.45 -2.54 12.87
CA CYS A 17 -7.18 -1.83 13.01
C CYS A 17 -6.41 -1.85 11.68
N ALA A 18 -6.97 -1.21 10.65
CA ALA A 18 -6.12 -0.67 9.61
C ALA A 18 -5.11 0.28 10.31
N PRO A 19 -3.79 0.16 10.07
CA PRO A 19 -2.81 1.04 10.69
C PRO A 19 -3.22 2.51 10.52
N PRO A 20 -3.02 3.40 11.50
CA PRO A 20 -3.44 4.81 11.40
C PRO A 20 -2.88 5.50 10.15
N ALA A 21 -1.70 5.07 9.66
CA ALA A 21 -1.14 5.49 8.39
C ALA A 21 -2.00 5.10 7.17
N PHE A 22 -2.58 3.89 7.16
CA PHE A 22 -3.48 3.41 6.11
C PHE A 22 -4.82 4.16 6.13
N ALA A 23 -5.43 4.35 7.31
CA ALA A 23 -6.66 5.12 7.44
C ALA A 23 -6.48 6.62 7.14
N HIS A 24 -5.29 7.18 7.41
CA HIS A 24 -4.94 8.52 6.98
C HIS A 24 -4.76 8.58 5.46
N ALA A 25 -4.03 7.63 4.89
CA ALA A 25 -3.77 7.52 3.47
C ALA A 25 -5.06 7.51 2.65
N MET A 26 -6.05 6.72 3.06
CA MET A 26 -7.36 6.64 2.39
C MET A 26 -8.11 7.99 2.29
N ARG A 27 -7.79 8.96 3.15
CA ARG A 27 -8.40 10.29 3.15
C ARG A 27 -7.56 11.33 2.41
N THR A 28 -6.32 11.00 2.05
CA THR A 28 -5.42 11.91 1.34
C THR A 28 -5.83 12.02 -0.12
N ARG A 29 -5.91 13.26 -0.64
CA ARG A 29 -6.19 13.49 -2.06
C ARG A 29 -5.06 12.97 -2.92
N GLY A 30 -5.39 12.37 -4.07
CA GLY A 30 -4.41 11.74 -4.94
C GLY A 30 -3.98 10.34 -4.49
N THR A 31 -4.71 9.73 -3.55
CA THR A 31 -4.51 8.34 -3.18
C THR A 31 -5.14 7.41 -4.21
N LEU A 32 -4.44 6.34 -4.54
CA LEU A 32 -4.91 5.24 -5.37
C LEU A 32 -4.87 3.95 -4.55
N ALA A 33 -5.93 3.15 -4.65
CA ALA A 33 -5.99 1.84 -4.02
C ALA A 33 -5.68 0.73 -5.04
N VAL A 34 -4.90 -0.25 -4.60
CA VAL A 34 -4.64 -1.50 -5.34
C VAL A 34 -5.09 -2.65 -4.46
N TYR A 35 -5.91 -3.54 -5.00
CA TYR A 35 -6.43 -4.68 -4.24
C TYR A 35 -6.33 -5.95 -5.07
N ASP A 36 -6.20 -7.09 -4.41
CA ASP A 36 -6.37 -8.41 -5.04
C ASP A 36 -7.78 -8.93 -4.69
N SER A 37 -8.65 -9.08 -5.69
CA SER A 37 -10.03 -9.55 -5.49
C SER A 37 -10.14 -10.99 -5.01
N THR A 38 -9.08 -11.79 -5.16
CA THR A 38 -9.02 -13.16 -4.63
C THR A 38 -8.85 -13.18 -3.10
N LEU A 39 -8.45 -12.06 -2.50
CA LEU A 39 -8.29 -11.90 -1.05
C LEU A 39 -9.54 -11.27 -0.43
N ALA A 40 -9.97 -11.77 0.73
CA ALA A 40 -11.13 -11.23 1.45
C ALA A 40 -10.91 -9.77 1.85
N GLU A 41 -9.69 -9.45 2.30
CA GLU A 41 -9.26 -8.11 2.69
C GLU A 41 -9.16 -7.17 1.47
N GLY A 42 -8.78 -7.70 0.30
CA GLY A 42 -8.76 -6.95 -0.95
C GLY A 42 -10.17 -6.56 -1.42
N ARG A 43 -11.13 -7.49 -1.33
CA ARG A 43 -12.55 -7.19 -1.60
C ARG A 43 -13.10 -6.15 -0.63
N ALA A 44 -12.79 -6.26 0.66
CA ALA A 44 -13.21 -5.27 1.65
C ALA A 44 -12.63 -3.87 1.37
N LEU A 45 -11.37 -3.80 0.89
CA LEU A 45 -10.75 -2.55 0.46
C LEU A 45 -11.47 -1.98 -0.78
N ALA A 46 -11.80 -2.81 -1.77
CA ALA A 46 -12.52 -2.39 -2.98
C ALA A 46 -13.90 -1.81 -2.64
N GLU A 47 -14.66 -2.49 -1.78
CA GLU A 47 -15.96 -2.00 -1.32
C GLU A 47 -15.84 -0.68 -0.56
N HIS A 48 -14.82 -0.54 0.29
CA HIS A 48 -14.58 0.73 0.98
C HIS A 48 -14.24 1.84 -0.02
N ALA A 49 -13.36 1.58 -0.97
CA ALA A 49 -12.94 2.55 -1.97
C ALA A 49 -14.12 3.02 -2.84
N ALA A 50 -15.01 2.09 -3.22
CA ALA A 50 -16.24 2.41 -3.93
C ALA A 50 -17.15 3.32 -3.11
N ARG A 51 -17.31 3.06 -1.80
CA ARG A 51 -18.12 3.92 -0.90
C ARG A 51 -17.50 5.30 -0.69
N SER A 52 -16.18 5.42 -0.71
CA SER A 52 -15.47 6.68 -0.45
C SER A 52 -15.09 7.46 -1.71
N GLY A 53 -15.38 6.94 -2.91
CA GLY A 53 -14.99 7.56 -4.18
C GLY A 53 -13.48 7.52 -4.43
N LEU A 54 -12.75 6.63 -3.74
CA LEU A 54 -11.32 6.43 -3.92
C LEU A 54 -11.07 5.59 -5.19
N PRO A 55 -10.24 6.04 -6.14
CA PRO A 55 -9.88 5.22 -7.30
C PRO A 55 -9.20 3.94 -6.85
N ALA A 56 -9.75 2.79 -7.24
CA ALA A 56 -9.27 1.47 -6.87
C ALA A 56 -9.12 0.57 -8.08
N PHE A 57 -8.04 -0.21 -8.10
CA PHE A 57 -7.71 -1.12 -9.20
C PHE A 57 -7.43 -2.52 -8.67
N ASP A 58 -8.04 -3.51 -9.31
CA ASP A 58 -7.76 -4.92 -9.03
C ASP A 58 -6.41 -5.29 -9.65
N THR A 59 -5.56 -6.01 -8.92
CA THR A 59 -4.33 -6.60 -9.47
C THR A 59 -4.65 -7.59 -10.59
N GLY A 60 -5.79 -8.26 -10.49
CA GLY A 60 -6.17 -9.32 -11.42
C GLY A 60 -5.09 -10.41 -11.48
N GLU A 61 -4.76 -10.85 -12.69
CA GLU A 61 -3.75 -11.88 -12.94
C GLU A 61 -2.34 -11.31 -13.20
N ASP A 62 -2.19 -10.01 -13.47
CA ASP A 62 -0.90 -9.40 -13.83
C ASP A 62 -0.73 -7.98 -13.27
N ILE A 63 -0.01 -7.90 -12.16
CA ILE A 63 0.35 -6.65 -11.50
C ILE A 63 1.28 -5.76 -12.35
N GLY A 64 2.07 -6.34 -13.25
CA GLY A 64 2.95 -5.61 -14.16
C GLY A 64 2.17 -4.88 -15.23
N ALA A 65 1.20 -5.55 -15.85
CA ALA A 65 0.29 -4.93 -16.80
C ALA A 65 -0.46 -3.75 -16.16
N LEU A 66 -1.00 -3.95 -14.93
CA LEU A 66 -1.65 -2.89 -14.17
C LEU A 66 -0.70 -1.71 -13.90
N TRP A 67 0.55 -2.00 -13.51
CA TRP A 67 1.54 -0.97 -13.23
C TRP A 67 1.78 -0.08 -14.46
N TYR A 68 2.17 -0.67 -15.59
CA TYR A 68 2.57 0.12 -16.75
C TYR A 68 1.39 0.78 -17.48
N ALA A 69 0.23 0.12 -17.52
CA ALA A 69 -0.95 0.66 -18.21
C ALA A 69 -1.64 1.76 -17.41
N THR A 70 -1.64 1.67 -16.07
CA THR A 70 -2.49 2.53 -15.24
C THR A 70 -1.73 3.21 -14.11
N LEU A 71 -1.05 2.46 -13.24
CA LEU A 71 -0.50 3.06 -12.01
C LEU A 71 0.66 4.01 -12.30
N ALA A 72 1.65 3.60 -13.09
CA ALA A 72 2.84 4.37 -13.39
C ALA A 72 2.52 5.74 -14.03
N PRO A 73 1.67 5.84 -15.07
CA PRO A 73 1.25 7.14 -15.59
C PRO A 73 0.65 8.06 -14.53
N HIS A 74 -0.13 7.52 -13.60
CA HIS A 74 -0.77 8.32 -12.55
C HIS A 74 0.23 8.78 -11.49
N VAL A 75 1.03 7.87 -10.93
CA VAL A 75 1.93 8.19 -9.81
C VAL A 75 3.16 8.98 -10.25
N VAL A 76 3.67 8.77 -11.47
CA VAL A 76 4.83 9.50 -12.00
C VAL A 76 4.46 10.95 -12.34
N GLN A 77 3.28 11.18 -12.91
CA GLN A 77 2.87 12.52 -13.35
C GLN A 77 2.35 13.38 -12.19
N LYS A 78 1.53 12.80 -11.32
CA LYS A 78 0.82 13.56 -10.27
C LYS A 78 1.51 13.49 -8.91
N GLY A 79 2.39 12.52 -8.69
CA GLY A 79 2.74 12.09 -7.34
C GLY A 79 1.50 11.58 -6.61
N GLY A 80 1.68 11.09 -5.39
CA GLY A 80 0.54 10.66 -4.58
C GLY A 80 0.85 9.39 -3.81
N LEU A 81 -0.21 8.83 -3.24
CA LEU A 81 -0.11 7.76 -2.26
C LEU A 81 -0.73 6.49 -2.84
N LEU A 82 0.03 5.40 -2.84
CA LEU A 82 -0.46 4.10 -3.27
C LEU A 82 -0.74 3.26 -2.03
N ILE A 83 -2.00 2.92 -1.80
CA ILE A 83 -2.37 1.97 -0.74
C ILE A 83 -2.77 0.65 -1.36
N GLY A 84 -2.62 -0.44 -0.62
CA GLY A 84 -3.17 -1.68 -1.12
C GLY A 84 -3.11 -2.89 -0.22
N VAL A 85 -3.81 -3.91 -0.70
CA VAL A 85 -3.88 -5.26 -0.14
C VAL A 85 -3.69 -6.25 -1.26
N THR A 86 -2.53 -6.91 -1.30
CA THR A 86 -2.18 -7.84 -2.38
C THR A 86 -1.44 -9.06 -1.83
N ARG A 87 -1.20 -10.07 -2.68
CA ARG A 87 -0.28 -11.16 -2.35
C ARG A 87 1.13 -10.61 -2.13
N ARG A 88 1.91 -11.29 -1.29
CA ARG A 88 3.30 -10.90 -1.01
C ARG A 88 4.19 -10.89 -2.25
N SER A 89 3.94 -11.78 -3.22
CA SER A 89 4.63 -11.80 -4.53
C SER A 89 4.40 -10.50 -5.30
N ASP A 90 3.14 -10.09 -5.39
CA ASP A 90 2.73 -8.96 -6.22
C ASP A 90 3.18 -7.66 -5.58
N TYR A 91 3.11 -7.59 -4.25
CA TYR A 91 3.72 -6.51 -3.48
C TYR A 91 5.22 -6.39 -3.77
N PHE A 92 5.97 -7.50 -3.72
CA PHE A 92 7.40 -7.48 -4.04
C PHE A 92 7.65 -6.98 -5.47
N VAL A 93 6.94 -7.50 -6.46
CA VAL A 93 7.07 -7.08 -7.86
C VAL A 93 6.73 -5.58 -8.03
N LEU A 94 5.64 -5.12 -7.41
CA LEU A 94 5.22 -3.72 -7.42
C LEU A 94 6.30 -2.81 -6.83
N THR A 95 6.95 -3.21 -5.72
CA THR A 95 8.06 -2.45 -5.16
C THR A 95 9.25 -2.36 -6.12
N GLN A 96 9.58 -3.41 -6.87
CA GLN A 96 10.66 -3.34 -7.86
C GLN A 96 10.31 -2.38 -9.01
N PHE A 97 9.07 -2.41 -9.49
CA PHE A 97 8.62 -1.48 -10.53
C PHE A 97 8.67 -0.02 -10.07
N ILE A 98 8.22 0.26 -8.83
CA ILE A 98 8.33 1.59 -8.22
C ILE A 98 9.80 2.01 -8.11
N ALA A 99 10.68 1.12 -7.64
CA ALA A 99 12.11 1.41 -7.50
C ALA A 99 12.75 1.78 -8.83
N HIS A 100 12.40 1.02 -9.87
CA HIS A 100 12.92 1.22 -11.22
C HIS A 100 12.40 2.50 -11.85
N THR A 101 11.11 2.80 -11.69
CA THR A 101 10.46 3.95 -12.33
C THR A 101 10.77 5.26 -11.61
N MET A 102 10.92 5.23 -10.27
CA MET A 102 11.00 6.43 -9.43
C MET A 102 12.38 6.61 -8.75
N GLY A 103 13.25 5.60 -8.82
CA GLY A 103 14.55 5.56 -8.16
C GLY A 103 14.50 4.88 -6.78
N ALA A 104 15.62 4.27 -6.37
CA ALA A 104 15.76 3.40 -5.19
C ALA A 104 15.40 4.04 -3.83
N VAL A 105 15.18 5.36 -3.78
CA VAL A 105 15.02 6.10 -2.52
C VAL A 105 13.57 6.15 -2.03
N ALA A 106 12.59 5.96 -2.91
CA ALA A 106 11.16 6.05 -2.54
C ALA A 106 10.66 4.88 -1.67
N LEU A 107 11.40 3.76 -1.62
CA LEU A 107 10.90 2.50 -1.04
C LEU A 107 11.37 2.19 0.38
N GLN A 108 12.35 2.90 0.91
CA GLN A 108 12.98 2.52 2.17
C GLN A 108 12.32 3.12 3.42
N GLN A 109 11.09 3.64 3.30
CA GLN A 109 10.30 4.09 4.44
C GLN A 109 9.13 3.12 4.70
N ASP A 110 9.52 1.92 5.13
CA ASP A 110 8.76 0.95 5.94
C ASP A 110 7.24 1.16 6.06
N ILE A 111 6.49 0.39 5.26
CA ILE A 111 5.24 -0.21 5.76
C ILE A 111 5.28 -1.70 5.49
N SER A 112 5.78 -2.42 6.48
CA SER A 112 5.43 -3.82 6.70
C SER A 112 5.70 -4.19 8.16
N ARG A 113 4.90 -3.65 9.10
CA ARG A 113 4.58 -4.42 10.31
C ARG A 113 3.51 -5.44 9.90
N SER A 114 3.98 -6.55 9.36
CA SER A 114 3.17 -7.73 9.08
C SER A 114 2.61 -8.26 10.40
N LEU A 115 1.31 -8.12 10.61
CA LEU A 115 0.58 -8.80 11.66
C LEU A 115 -0.17 -9.98 11.02
N ALA A 116 0.38 -11.18 11.20
CA ALA A 116 -0.35 -12.44 11.30
C ALA A 116 -1.12 -13.01 10.08
N SER A 117 -0.67 -12.80 8.85
CA SER A 117 -1.08 -13.64 7.69
C SER A 117 0.13 -13.88 6.79
N THR A 118 0.45 -15.16 6.55
CA THR A 118 1.68 -15.58 5.85
C THR A 118 1.72 -15.25 4.36
N GLN A 119 0.65 -14.70 3.77
CA GLN A 119 0.54 -14.56 2.32
C GLN A 119 0.02 -13.21 1.80
N THR A 120 -0.58 -12.39 2.67
CA THR A 120 -1.16 -11.08 2.31
C THR A 120 -0.28 -9.93 2.81
N SER A 121 -0.10 -8.91 1.98
CA SER A 121 0.62 -7.68 2.30
C SER A 121 -0.34 -6.50 2.29
N HIS A 122 -0.35 -5.74 3.38
CA HIS A 122 -0.99 -4.42 3.46
C HIS A 122 0.09 -3.35 3.37
N PHE A 123 -0.08 -2.37 2.48
CA PHE A 123 0.95 -1.35 2.26
C PHE A 123 0.37 0.04 2.04
N VAL A 124 1.20 1.05 2.33
CA VAL A 124 1.07 2.42 1.84
C VAL A 124 2.44 2.84 1.33
N ILE A 125 2.50 3.37 0.11
CA ILE A 125 3.73 3.81 -0.54
C ILE A 125 3.54 5.25 -0.99
N ASP A 126 4.40 6.14 -0.52
CA ASP A 126 4.43 7.54 -0.95
C ASP A 126 5.25 7.67 -2.24
N CYS A 127 4.56 7.93 -3.35
CA CYS A 127 5.15 8.14 -4.66
C CYS A 127 5.43 9.64 -4.94
N ALA A 128 5.33 10.54 -3.96
CA ALA A 128 5.66 11.96 -4.15
C ALA A 128 7.16 12.27 -3.96
N ILE A 129 7.93 11.38 -3.33
CA ILE A 129 9.34 11.64 -3.00
C ILE A 129 10.21 11.56 -4.25
N ARG A 130 10.59 12.73 -4.80
CA ARG A 130 11.58 12.80 -5.88
C ARG A 130 13.00 12.60 -5.33
N PRO A 131 13.92 11.97 -6.09
CA PRO A 131 15.30 11.70 -5.64
C PRO A 131 16.08 12.93 -5.14
N ARG A 132 15.71 14.13 -5.60
CA ARG A 132 16.40 15.39 -5.23
C ARG A 132 16.10 15.87 -3.81
N ASP A 133 14.95 15.53 -3.20
CA ASP A 133 14.60 16.04 -1.88
C ASP A 133 15.28 15.27 -0.73
N VAL A 134 15.63 14.00 -0.94
CA VAL A 134 16.28 13.17 0.08
C VAL A 134 17.74 13.55 0.29
N THR A 135 18.43 13.97 -0.77
CA THR A 135 19.83 14.42 -0.66
C THR A 135 19.96 15.74 0.10
N ARG A 136 18.95 16.62 0.05
CA ARG A 136 18.91 17.88 0.81
C ARG A 136 18.65 17.65 2.30
N LYS A 137 17.70 16.76 2.64
CA LYS A 137 17.37 16.44 4.04
C LYS A 137 18.53 15.74 4.78
N ARG A 138 19.27 14.85 4.11
CA ARG A 138 20.47 14.22 4.70
C ARG A 138 21.64 15.17 4.91
N ARG A 139 21.76 16.23 4.10
CA ARG A 139 22.84 17.22 4.24
C ARG A 139 22.59 18.13 5.45
N ASN A 140 21.33 18.52 5.70
CA ASN A 140 20.98 19.30 6.89
C ASN A 140 21.09 18.48 8.19
N ALA A 141 20.76 17.19 8.18
CA ALA A 141 20.88 16.32 9.36
C ALA A 141 22.34 15.93 9.72
N ARG A 142 23.32 16.28 8.87
CA ARG A 142 24.75 16.03 9.12
C ARG A 142 25.55 17.31 9.40
N GLY A 143 24.91 18.48 9.37
CA GLY A 143 25.55 19.79 9.54
C GLY A 143 25.43 20.42 10.93
N GLU A 144 24.77 19.74 11.88
CA GLU A 144 24.74 20.13 13.30
C GLU A 144 25.51 19.08 14.12
N ALA A 145 26.83 19.18 14.08
CA ALA A 145 27.74 18.62 15.07
C ALA A 145 29.02 19.46 15.09
#